data_AF-A0A6V8PMM2-F1
#
_entry.id   AF-A0A6V8PMM2-F1
#
_cell.length_a   1.000
_cell.length_b   1.000
_cell.length_c   1.000
_cell.angle_alpha   90.00
_cell.angle_beta   90.00
_cell.angle_gamma   90.00
#
_symmetry.space_group_name_H-M   'P 1'
#
loop_
_entity.id
_entity.type
_entity.pdbx_description
1 polymer ?
#
loop_
_entity_poly.entity_id
_entity_poly.type
_entity_poly.pdbx_seq_one_letter_code
_entity_poly.pdbx_strand_id
1 'polypeptide(L)'
;MVGVQAEGASPVYRSFVTGEKLETIIPDTIADSIAVGKPRNYIKALNSIRESRGTMVTVSDEEIINSIKVLGEKAGVFGEPAGVAGLAAIPKLLEEGFMDRGEVVCHVVTGNGLKDIQSAMKAKGTLISVEPDIEDVREKLHQRTSQGGD
;
A
#
# COMPACT_ATOMS: atom_id res chain seq x y z
N MET A 1 15.58 5.58 5.48
CA MET A 1 14.74 5.01 4.40
C MET A 1 13.87 3.91 4.98
N VAL A 2 12.66 3.70 4.47
CA VAL A 2 11.84 2.56 4.87
C VAL A 2 11.72 1.60 3.69
N GLY A 3 12.11 0.35 3.89
CA GLY A 3 11.88 -0.73 2.93
C GLY A 3 10.57 -1.43 3.22
N VAL A 4 9.68 -1.53 2.23
CA VAL A 4 8.38 -2.18 2.40
C VAL A 4 8.26 -3.37 1.47
N GLN A 5 7.78 -4.50 1.98
CA GLN A 5 7.44 -5.68 1.17
C GLN A 5 6.03 -6.17 1.51
N ALA A 6 5.35 -6.76 0.53
CA ALA A 6 4.14 -7.52 0.82
C ALA A 6 4.46 -8.72 1.70
N GLU A 7 3.59 -9.08 2.66
CA GLU A 7 3.81 -10.17 3.61
C GLU A 7 4.13 -11.51 2.94
N GLY A 8 3.42 -11.86 1.87
CA GLY A 8 3.69 -13.09 1.12
C GLY A 8 4.86 -12.99 0.12
N ALA A 9 5.53 -11.83 0.02
CA ALA A 9 6.70 -11.62 -0.82
C ALA A 9 7.83 -10.85 -0.07
N SER A 10 8.15 -11.28 1.15
CA SER A 10 9.00 -10.52 2.10
C SER A 10 10.42 -11.07 2.40
N PRO A 11 11.20 -11.62 1.43
CA PRO A 11 12.46 -12.29 1.76
C PRO A 11 13.57 -11.32 2.23
N VAL A 12 13.52 -10.04 1.84
CA VAL A 12 14.50 -9.02 2.29
C VAL A 12 14.17 -8.57 3.70
N TYR A 13 12.90 -8.37 4.02
CA TYR A 13 12.44 -8.09 5.40
C TYR A 13 12.91 -9.18 6.36
N ARG A 14 12.71 -10.47 6.01
CA ARG A 14 13.18 -11.58 6.85
C ARG A 14 14.68 -11.52 7.09
N SER A 15 15.48 -11.33 6.03
CA SER A 15 16.94 -11.17 6.15
C SER A 15 17.34 -9.94 6.97
N PHE A 16 16.58 -8.84 6.90
CA PHE A 16 16.83 -7.64 7.69
C PHE A 16 16.63 -7.89 9.19
N VAL A 17 15.51 -8.51 9.58
CA VAL A 17 15.13 -8.70 10.99
C VAL A 17 15.90 -9.84 11.67
N THR A 18 16.20 -10.94 10.96
CA THR A 18 16.96 -12.06 11.54
C THR A 18 18.47 -11.82 11.50
N GLY A 19 18.94 -10.95 10.61
CA GLY A 19 20.37 -10.78 10.32
C GLY A 19 20.97 -11.94 9.51
N GLU A 20 20.16 -12.93 9.13
CA GLU A 20 20.59 -14.08 8.35
C GLU A 20 20.62 -13.77 6.86
N LYS A 21 21.23 -14.67 6.08
CA LYS A 21 21.20 -14.56 4.62
C LYS A 21 19.78 -14.73 4.10
N LEU A 22 19.48 -14.03 3.00
CA LEU A 22 18.19 -14.15 2.34
C LEU A 22 17.93 -15.59 1.86
N GLU A 23 16.79 -16.13 2.26
CA GLU A 23 16.25 -17.38 1.72
C GLU A 23 15.29 -17.09 0.57
N THR A 24 15.33 -17.94 -0.45
CA THR A 24 14.40 -17.82 -1.58
C THR A 24 13.04 -18.36 -1.17
N ILE A 25 11.98 -17.61 -1.49
CA ILE A 25 10.60 -18.02 -1.24
C ILE A 25 9.81 -18.10 -2.54
N ILE A 26 8.65 -18.76 -2.50
CA ILE A 26 7.62 -18.60 -3.53
C ILE A 26 6.76 -17.41 -3.12
N PRO A 27 6.76 -16.31 -3.87
CA PRO A 27 5.99 -15.12 -3.50
C PRO A 27 4.49 -15.33 -3.75
N ASP A 28 3.66 -14.80 -2.86
CA ASP A 28 2.21 -14.80 -2.96
C ASP A 28 1.66 -13.42 -2.52
N THR A 29 1.23 -12.62 -3.48
CA THR A 29 0.68 -11.27 -3.23
C THR A 29 -0.03 -10.77 -4.48
N ILE A 30 -1.04 -9.93 -4.31
CA ILE A 30 -1.67 -9.19 -5.41
C ILE A 30 -0.73 -8.16 -6.05
N ALA A 31 0.33 -7.73 -5.37
CA ALA A 31 1.24 -6.71 -5.84
C ALA A 31 2.33 -7.30 -6.74
N ASP A 32 1.94 -7.63 -7.97
CA ASP A 32 2.75 -8.40 -8.94
C ASP A 32 4.20 -7.90 -9.11
N SER A 33 4.39 -6.58 -9.13
CA SER A 33 5.65 -5.94 -9.44
C SER A 33 6.66 -6.03 -8.28
N ILE A 34 6.18 -6.38 -7.08
CA ILE A 34 7.00 -6.69 -5.90
C ILE A 34 6.87 -8.16 -5.45
N ALA A 35 6.17 -9.01 -6.23
CA ALA A 35 6.07 -10.46 -6.00
C ALA A 35 7.39 -11.18 -6.35
N VAL A 36 8.46 -10.87 -5.61
CA VAL A 36 9.83 -11.31 -5.91
C VAL A 36 10.39 -12.17 -4.77
N GLY A 37 10.49 -13.47 -5.02
CA GLY A 37 11.01 -14.44 -4.05
C GLY A 37 12.53 -14.43 -3.85
N LYS A 38 13.30 -13.90 -4.82
CA LYS A 38 14.76 -13.77 -4.74
C LYS A 38 15.24 -12.46 -5.37
N PRO A 39 15.18 -11.33 -4.65
CA PRO A 39 15.59 -10.04 -5.18
C PRO A 39 17.08 -9.98 -5.51
N ARG A 40 17.40 -9.57 -6.74
CA ARG A 40 18.78 -9.59 -7.27
C ARG A 40 19.75 -8.72 -6.47
N ASN A 41 19.29 -7.58 -5.96
CA ASN A 41 20.12 -6.57 -5.30
C ASN A 41 19.82 -6.42 -3.79
N TYR A 42 19.36 -7.49 -3.12
CA TYR A 42 18.95 -7.39 -1.71
C TYR A 42 20.06 -6.89 -0.77
N ILE A 43 21.33 -7.26 -1.02
CA ILE A 43 22.46 -6.78 -0.21
C ILE A 43 22.58 -5.25 -0.29
N LYS A 44 22.42 -4.67 -1.49
CA LYS A 44 22.44 -3.21 -1.66
C LYS A 44 21.27 -2.56 -0.92
N ALA A 45 20.08 -3.15 -1.02
CA ALA A 45 18.90 -2.65 -0.30
C ALA A 45 19.12 -2.66 1.22
N LEU A 46 19.59 -3.78 1.79
CA LEU A 46 19.90 -3.90 3.22
C LEU A 46 20.95 -2.89 3.67
N ASN A 47 22.02 -2.70 2.89
CA ASN A 47 23.05 -1.72 3.20
C ASN A 47 22.48 -0.30 3.20
N SER A 48 21.74 0.09 2.17
CA SER A 48 21.14 1.43 2.09
C SER A 48 20.15 1.71 3.21
N ILE A 49 19.34 0.71 3.60
CA ILE A 49 18.41 0.84 4.73
C ILE A 49 19.20 1.05 6.03
N ARG A 50 20.22 0.22 6.30
CA ARG A 50 21.06 0.32 7.52
C ARG A 50 21.85 1.64 7.58
N GLU A 51 22.50 2.03 6.48
CA GLU A 51 23.27 3.28 6.37
C GLU A 51 22.38 4.51 6.62
N SER A 52 21.14 4.47 6.14
CA SER A 52 20.15 5.53 6.38
C SER A 52 19.50 5.49 7.77
N ARG A 53 19.95 4.58 8.67
CA ARG A 53 19.31 4.28 9.96
C ARG A 53 17.80 4.02 9.83
N GLY A 54 17.45 3.38 8.72
CA GLY A 54 16.10 3.05 8.33
C GLY A 54 15.59 1.74 8.94
N THR A 55 14.37 1.36 8.53
CA THR A 55 13.76 0.09 8.92
C THR A 55 13.17 -0.65 7.72
N MET A 56 12.78 -1.90 7.94
CA MET A 56 11.94 -2.67 7.04
C MET A 56 10.64 -3.05 7.72
N VAL A 57 9.56 -3.05 6.95
CA VAL A 57 8.22 -3.42 7.40
C VAL A 57 7.49 -4.21 6.32
N THR A 58 6.56 -5.07 6.73
CA THR A 58 5.68 -5.78 5.81
C THR A 58 4.26 -5.25 5.88
N VAL A 59 3.57 -5.32 4.75
CA VAL A 59 2.17 -4.93 4.61
C VAL A 59 1.37 -6.07 3.98
N SER A 60 0.14 -6.27 4.46
CA SER A 60 -0.77 -7.26 3.89
C SER A 60 -1.34 -6.75 2.57
N ASP A 61 -1.87 -7.66 1.76
CA ASP A 61 -2.56 -7.31 0.51
C ASP A 61 -3.78 -6.42 0.78
N GLU A 62 -4.45 -6.61 1.91
CA GLU A 62 -5.60 -5.80 2.34
C GLU A 62 -5.18 -4.35 2.64
N GLU A 63 -4.05 -4.16 3.31
CA GLU A 63 -3.48 -2.84 3.59
C GLU A 63 -3.03 -2.13 2.31
N ILE A 64 -2.46 -2.89 1.36
CA ILE A 64 -2.11 -2.39 0.03
C ILE A 64 -3.37 -1.91 -0.71
N ILE A 65 -4.42 -2.74 -0.78
CA ILE A 65 -5.70 -2.39 -1.43
C ILE A 65 -6.31 -1.14 -0.81
N ASN A 66 -6.37 -1.08 0.52
CA ASN A 66 -6.91 0.09 1.23
C ASN A 66 -6.10 1.36 0.91
N SER A 67 -4.78 1.23 0.75
CA SER A 67 -3.91 2.36 0.42
C SER A 67 -4.11 2.90 -1.00
N ILE A 68 -4.57 2.07 -1.95
CA ILE A 68 -5.00 2.54 -3.28
C ILE A 68 -6.18 3.52 -3.11
N LYS A 69 -7.18 3.14 -2.30
CA LYS A 69 -8.35 3.98 -2.02
C LYS A 69 -7.94 5.29 -1.34
N VAL A 70 -7.16 5.21 -0.26
CA VAL A 70 -6.70 6.38 0.49
C VAL A 70 -5.92 7.36 -0.38
N LEU A 71 -4.97 6.87 -1.19
CA LEU A 71 -4.18 7.75 -2.07
C LEU A 71 -5.05 8.41 -3.14
N GLY A 72 -5.99 7.66 -3.73
CA GLY A 72 -6.94 8.17 -4.71
C GLY A 72 -7.86 9.25 -4.13
N GLU A 73 -8.43 9.02 -2.96
CA GLU A 73 -9.40 9.93 -2.34
C GLU A 73 -8.76 11.17 -1.72
N LYS A 74 -7.59 11.04 -1.10
CA LYS A 74 -6.96 12.14 -0.35
C LYS A 74 -6.01 12.98 -1.20
N ALA A 75 -5.40 12.40 -2.23
CA ALA A 75 -4.40 13.07 -3.06
C ALA A 75 -4.76 13.14 -4.55
N GLY A 76 -5.82 12.45 -5.00
CA GLY A 76 -6.16 12.38 -6.43
C GLY A 76 -5.13 11.62 -7.26
N VAL A 77 -4.31 10.77 -6.63
CA VAL A 77 -3.26 10.00 -7.29
C VAL A 77 -3.67 8.53 -7.36
N PHE A 78 -3.73 7.99 -8.58
CA PHE A 78 -4.08 6.58 -8.80
C PHE A 78 -2.83 5.73 -9.03
N GLY A 79 -2.38 5.04 -7.98
CA GLY A 79 -1.24 4.11 -8.02
C GLY A 79 -1.67 2.64 -8.14
N GLU A 80 -0.82 1.82 -8.74
CA GLU A 80 -0.97 0.35 -8.72
C GLU A 80 -0.58 -0.24 -7.35
N PRO A 81 -0.93 -1.50 -7.02
CA PRO A 81 -0.65 -2.10 -5.71
C PRO A 81 0.81 -1.95 -5.23
N ALA A 82 1.79 -2.30 -6.07
CA ALA A 82 3.21 -2.16 -5.74
C ALA A 82 3.61 -0.70 -5.48
N GLY A 83 3.04 0.24 -6.24
CA GLY A 83 3.30 1.66 -6.12
C GLY A 83 2.79 2.28 -4.83
N VAL A 84 1.76 1.71 -4.21
CA VAL A 84 1.17 2.23 -2.96
C VAL A 84 1.61 1.46 -1.70
N ALA A 85 2.36 0.37 -1.84
CA ALA A 85 2.79 -0.43 -0.68
C ALA A 85 3.57 0.40 0.35
N GLY A 86 4.36 1.38 -0.10
CA GLY A 86 5.05 2.32 0.79
C GLY A 86 4.11 3.18 1.63
N LEU A 87 2.93 3.56 1.11
CA LEU A 87 1.90 4.27 1.85
C LEU A 87 1.22 3.37 2.88
N ALA A 88 1.00 2.10 2.53
CA ALA A 88 0.38 1.10 3.40
C ALA A 88 1.18 0.86 4.70
N ALA A 89 2.47 1.15 4.71
CA ALA A 89 3.32 1.02 5.88
C ALA A 89 3.13 2.15 6.91
N ILE A 90 2.63 3.33 6.52
CA ILE A 90 2.59 4.51 7.38
C ILE A 90 1.82 4.27 8.70
N PRO A 91 0.62 3.65 8.71
CA PRO A 91 -0.08 3.37 9.96
C PRO A 91 0.75 2.53 10.94
N LYS A 92 1.40 1.46 10.46
CA LYS A 92 2.27 0.60 11.28
C LYS A 92 3.47 1.36 11.84
N LEU A 93 4.14 2.16 11.02
CA LEU A 93 5.30 2.95 11.45
C LEU A 93 4.95 3.98 12.53
N LEU A 94 3.74 4.55 12.47
CA LEU A 94 3.21 5.45 13.50
C LEU A 94 2.87 4.68 14.79
N GLU A 95 2.24 3.50 14.67
CA GLU A 95 1.87 2.65 15.82
C GLU A 95 3.10 2.12 16.56
N GLU A 96 4.12 1.69 15.82
CA GLU A 96 5.39 1.19 16.36
C GLU A 96 6.30 2.32 16.91
N GLY A 97 5.92 3.58 16.71
CA GLY A 97 6.70 4.75 17.15
C GLY A 97 7.99 4.95 16.38
N PHE A 98 8.14 4.35 15.19
CA PHE A 98 9.28 4.61 14.30
C PHE A 98 9.16 5.96 13.59
N MET A 99 7.94 6.43 13.38
CA MET A 99 7.62 7.70 12.72
C MET A 99 6.72 8.55 13.61
N ASP A 100 7.00 9.85 13.70
CA ASP A 100 6.11 10.82 14.35
C ASP A 100 5.07 11.40 13.38
N ARG A 101 3.89 11.75 13.89
CA ARG A 101 2.78 12.34 13.07
C ARG A 101 3.14 13.66 12.37
N GLY A 102 4.19 14.34 12.81
CA GLY A 102 4.65 15.62 12.24
C GLY A 102 5.79 15.47 11.23
N GLU A 103 6.26 14.26 10.95
CA GLU A 103 7.37 14.04 10.03
C GLU A 103 7.02 14.35 8.57
N VAL A 104 8.03 14.82 7.83
CA VAL A 104 7.93 15.03 6.38
C VAL A 104 8.38 13.75 5.68
N VAL A 105 7.45 13.10 5.00
CA VAL A 105 7.69 11.83 4.30
C VAL A 105 7.56 12.02 2.80
N CYS A 106 8.53 11.47 2.04
CA CYS A 106 8.43 11.33 0.59
C CYS A 106 8.08 9.88 0.24
N HIS A 107 6.84 9.65 -0.19
CA HIS A 107 6.40 8.36 -0.72
C HIS A 107 6.62 8.30 -2.23
N VAL A 108 7.32 7.26 -2.69
CA VAL A 108 7.61 7.05 -4.11
C VAL A 108 6.55 6.16 -4.72
N VAL A 109 5.65 6.74 -5.52
CA VAL A 109 4.67 6.00 -6.31
C VAL A 109 5.33 5.51 -7.60
N THR A 110 5.67 4.23 -7.66
CA THR A 110 6.50 3.66 -8.75
C THR A 110 5.71 3.24 -9.98
N GLY A 111 4.38 3.15 -9.90
CA GLY A 111 3.54 2.63 -10.96
C GLY A 111 2.16 3.28 -11.03
N ASN A 112 1.64 3.41 -12.25
CA ASN A 112 0.34 4.02 -12.54
C ASN A 112 -0.78 2.98 -12.38
N GLY A 113 -1.87 3.36 -11.70
CA GLY A 113 -2.99 2.46 -11.42
C GLY A 113 -3.71 1.90 -12.65
N LEU A 114 -3.59 2.52 -13.83
CA LEU A 114 -4.16 2.00 -15.09
C LEU A 114 -3.53 0.67 -15.53
N LYS A 115 -2.38 0.28 -14.96
CA LYS A 115 -1.77 -1.04 -15.19
C LYS A 115 -2.54 -2.18 -14.52
N ASP A 116 -3.22 -1.91 -13.41
CA ASP A 116 -3.97 -2.90 -12.64
C ASP A 116 -5.33 -2.35 -12.19
N ILE A 117 -6.26 -2.33 -13.15
CA ILE A 117 -7.65 -1.92 -12.91
C ILE A 117 -8.38 -2.93 -12.02
N GLN A 118 -7.95 -4.20 -11.99
CA GLN A 118 -8.64 -5.24 -11.20
C GLN A 118 -8.48 -4.99 -9.70
N SER A 119 -7.28 -4.65 -9.24
CA SER A 119 -7.06 -4.27 -7.84
C SER A 119 -7.82 -3.00 -7.47
N ALA A 120 -7.92 -2.02 -8.38
CA ALA A 120 -8.75 -0.84 -8.16
C ALA A 120 -10.24 -1.17 -8.02
N MET A 121 -10.73 -2.13 -8.81
CA MET A 121 -12.11 -2.63 -8.70
C MET A 121 -12.38 -3.38 -7.40
N LYS A 122 -11.36 -3.96 -6.75
CA LYS A 122 -11.45 -4.53 -5.40
C LYS A 122 -11.44 -3.46 -4.31
N ALA A 123 -10.72 -2.35 -4.55
CA ALA A 123 -10.67 -1.20 -3.65
C ALA A 123 -11.94 -0.33 -3.70
N LYS A 124 -12.84 -0.55 -4.67
CA LYS A 124 -14.05 0.28 -4.83
C LYS A 124 -14.94 0.15 -3.60
N GLY A 125 -15.46 1.29 -3.15
CA GLY A 125 -16.53 1.31 -2.15
C GLY A 125 -17.85 0.78 -2.70
N THR A 126 -18.86 0.73 -1.83
CA THR A 126 -20.21 0.29 -2.20
C THR A 126 -20.80 1.17 -3.30
N LEU A 127 -21.26 0.54 -4.38
CA LEU A 127 -22.01 1.23 -5.43
C LEU A 127 -23.45 1.41 -4.95
N ILE A 128 -23.91 2.67 -4.95
CA ILE A 128 -25.31 2.99 -4.64
C ILE A 128 -26.10 2.90 -5.95
N SER A 129 -27.02 1.95 -6.04
CA SER A 129 -27.95 1.84 -7.17
C SER A 129 -28.99 2.94 -7.09
N VAL A 130 -29.24 3.63 -8.21
CA VAL A 130 -30.24 4.69 -8.33
C VAL A 130 -31.21 4.32 -9.44
N GLU A 131 -32.49 4.65 -9.26
CA GLU A 131 -33.48 4.65 -10.33
C GLU A 131 -33.16 5.77 -11.32
N PRO A 132 -33.65 5.70 -12.58
CA PRO A 132 -33.47 6.78 -13.56
C PRO A 132 -34.37 8.00 -13.25
N ASP A 133 -34.31 8.49 -12.02
CA ASP A 133 -35.08 9.59 -11.46
C ASP A 133 -34.17 10.56 -10.68
N ILE A 134 -34.36 11.86 -10.89
CA ILE A 134 -33.48 12.88 -10.31
C ILE A 134 -33.66 13.03 -8.79
N GLU A 135 -34.86 12.74 -8.26
CA GLU A 135 -35.11 12.85 -6.83
C GLU A 135 -34.50 11.66 -6.09
N ASP A 136 -34.57 10.45 -6.64
CA ASP A 136 -33.87 9.28 -6.08
C ASP A 136 -32.35 9.51 -6.03
N VAL A 137 -31.77 10.13 -7.06
CA VAL A 137 -30.34 10.52 -7.06
C VAL A 137 -30.04 11.51 -5.94
N ARG A 138 -30.84 12.58 -5.78
CA ARG A 138 -30.63 13.59 -4.72
C ARG A 138 -30.76 13.00 -3.33
N GLU A 139 -31.78 12.17 -3.10
CA GLU A 139 -32.03 11.55 -1.80
C GLU A 139 -30.84 10.67 -1.39
N LYS A 140 -30.39 9.78 -2.29
CA LYS A 140 -29.28 8.86 -2.02
C LYS A 140 -27.94 9.59 -1.85
N LEU A 141 -27.70 10.69 -2.56
CA LEU A 141 -26.51 11.54 -2.33
C LEU A 141 -26.55 12.23 -0.96
N HIS A 142 -27.71 12.75 -0.54
CA HIS A 142 -27.87 13.36 0.79
C HIS A 142 -27.68 12.33 1.90
N GLN A 143 -28.24 11.12 1.77
CA GLN A 143 -28.06 10.04 2.73
C GLN A 143 -26.57 9.67 2.87
N ARG A 144 -25.84 9.54 1.77
CA ARG A 144 -24.39 9.26 1.77
C ARG A 144 -23.57 10.35 2.48
N THR A 145 -23.93 11.62 2.27
CA THR A 145 -23.22 12.75 2.88
C THR A 145 -23.53 12.86 4.39
N SER A 146 -24.73 12.47 4.81
CA SER A 146 -25.22 12.57 6.19
C SER A 146 -24.73 11.45 7.11
N GLN A 147 -24.38 10.27 6.56
CA GLN A 147 -23.89 9.13 7.34
C GLN A 147 -22.37 9.13 7.58
N GLY A 148 -21.66 10.18 7.14
CA GLY A 148 -20.20 10.23 7.16
C GLY A 148 -19.63 9.39 6.04
N GLY A 149 -19.07 10.04 5.01
CA GLY A 149 -18.43 9.33 3.91
C GLY A 149 -17.24 8.51 4.39
N ASP A 150 -17.22 7.22 4.02
CA ASP A 150 -16.09 6.30 4.18
C ASP A 150 -14.75 6.88 3.69
#